data_AF-A0A816TQ73-F1
#
_entry.id   AF-A0A816TQ73-F1
#
_cell.length_a   1.000
_cell.length_b   1.000
_cell.length_c   1.000
_cell.angle_alpha   90.00
_cell.angle_beta   90.00
_cell.angle_gamma   90.00
#
_symmetry.space_group_name_H-M   'P 1'
#
loop_
_entity.id
_entity.type
_entity.pdbx_description
1 polymer ?
#
loop_
_entity_poly.entity_id
_entity_poly.type
_entity_poly.pdbx_seq_one_letter_code
_entity_poly.pdbx_strand_id
1 'polypeptide(L)'
;MKMELIFIPSPATGHLMATVEMVERLLDEDNRLSITVIIISFNSKTASTIASLTAASNTSLRYEVISGEENPTELTATDSHVQILKPLVKDAVAKLLEWTRPDSPRLAGFVVDMYCTCMIDVADEFGVPSYLFYTSNAGFLVLLLHMQFMYDSAEENNKYDIETKGILVNTIAELEPHALKFLSNGDSDTPPVYSVGPVLHLKNDTDVTQAEILEWLDEQPAGSVVFLCFGSMGGFSEEQAREIATALEGSGHRFLWSLRRASPNVMKELPREFSNLEEILPQGFIDRMKARGKVIGWAPQAAVLEKPAVGGFISHGGWNSTLESLWFGVPTAIWPLYAEQKFNAFEMVEELGLSVEIRKYWRGDLLLGRTEMELVTAEEIERGIRVLMEQGSDVRKRVKEISQKCHVALMDGGSSRIALRKFLQDVSDNIA
;
A
#
# COMPACT_ATOMS: atom_id res chain seq x y z
N MET A 1 -17.33 -5.85 27.52
CA MET A 1 -17.17 -7.20 26.95
C MET A 1 -15.86 -7.22 26.17
N LYS A 2 -15.06 -8.29 26.25
CA LYS A 2 -13.88 -8.45 25.41
C LYS A 2 -14.29 -8.94 24.02
N MET A 3 -13.65 -8.44 22.98
CA MET A 3 -14.03 -8.68 21.58
C MET A 3 -12.84 -9.25 20.82
N GLU A 4 -13.06 -10.25 19.98
CA GLU A 4 -12.07 -10.81 19.07
C GLU A 4 -12.40 -10.40 17.64
N LEU A 5 -11.45 -9.78 16.93
CA LEU A 5 -11.55 -9.55 15.48
C LEU A 5 -10.54 -10.43 14.74
N ILE A 6 -10.99 -11.00 13.62
CA ILE A 6 -10.12 -11.76 12.71
C ILE A 6 -9.77 -10.87 11.53
N PHE A 7 -8.48 -10.60 11.32
CA PHE A 7 -7.99 -9.86 10.16
C PHE A 7 -7.42 -10.81 9.11
N ILE A 8 -7.78 -10.61 7.84
CA ILE A 8 -7.31 -11.44 6.72
C ILE A 8 -6.72 -10.52 5.63
N PRO A 9 -5.42 -10.20 5.70
CA PRO A 9 -4.74 -9.44 4.65
C PRO A 9 -4.57 -10.26 3.37
N SER A 10 -4.57 -9.56 2.23
CA SER A 10 -4.08 -10.12 0.97
C SER A 10 -2.59 -10.49 1.08
N PRO A 11 -2.12 -11.56 0.41
CA PRO A 11 -0.76 -12.11 0.51
C PRO A 11 0.31 -11.26 -0.21
N ALA A 12 0.25 -9.94 -0.06
CA ALA A 12 1.21 -9.00 -0.61
C ALA A 12 1.74 -8.10 0.52
N THR A 13 3.04 -7.79 0.50
CA THR A 13 3.71 -7.05 1.58
C THR A 13 3.00 -5.74 1.93
N GLY A 14 2.52 -4.98 0.93
CA GLY A 14 1.81 -3.73 1.17
C GLY A 14 0.52 -3.90 1.96
N HIS A 15 -0.22 -4.99 1.74
CA HIS A 15 -1.47 -5.29 2.42
C HIS A 15 -1.23 -5.84 3.84
N LEU A 16 -0.27 -6.76 3.97
CA LEU A 16 0.13 -7.32 5.26
C LEU A 16 0.63 -6.23 6.21
N MET A 17 1.56 -5.38 5.76
CA MET A 17 2.12 -4.34 6.63
C MET A 17 1.10 -3.25 6.98
N ALA A 18 0.23 -2.85 6.05
CA ALA A 18 -0.88 -1.95 6.37
C ALA A 18 -1.83 -2.57 7.41
N THR A 19 -2.07 -3.88 7.31
CA THR A 19 -2.89 -4.60 8.30
C THR A 19 -2.24 -4.66 9.67
N VAL A 20 -0.94 -4.97 9.74
CA VAL A 20 -0.16 -4.96 11.00
C VAL A 20 -0.29 -3.60 11.70
N GLU A 21 -0.10 -2.51 10.98
CA GLU A 21 -0.21 -1.16 11.54
C GLU A 21 -1.65 -0.79 11.94
N MET A 22 -2.65 -1.26 11.19
CA MET A 22 -4.05 -1.08 11.56
C MET A 22 -4.38 -1.80 12.87
N VAL A 23 -3.96 -3.06 13.03
CA VAL A 23 -4.29 -3.85 14.21
C VAL A 23 -3.58 -3.33 15.46
N GLU A 24 -2.33 -2.87 15.34
CA GLU A 24 -1.63 -2.18 16.43
C GLU A 24 -2.41 -0.94 16.89
N ARG A 25 -2.83 -0.09 15.94
CA ARG A 25 -3.62 1.11 16.24
C ARG A 25 -4.99 0.82 16.88
N LEU A 26 -5.66 -0.25 16.45
CA LEU A 26 -6.94 -0.67 17.05
C LEU A 26 -6.75 -1.11 18.51
N LEU A 27 -5.71 -1.90 18.78
CA LEU A 27 -5.38 -2.38 20.13
C LEU A 27 -4.96 -1.25 21.08
N ASP A 28 -4.28 -0.22 20.55
CA ASP A 28 -3.94 1.00 21.30
C ASP A 28 -5.18 1.83 21.66
N GLU A 29 -6.22 1.80 20.83
CA GLU A 29 -7.44 2.58 21.04
C GLU A 29 -8.45 1.90 21.99
N ASP A 30 -8.52 0.56 22.00
CA ASP A 30 -9.45 -0.19 22.85
C ASP A 30 -8.83 -1.47 23.46
N ASN A 31 -8.53 -1.41 24.75
CA ASN A 31 -7.96 -2.51 25.52
C ASN A 31 -8.88 -3.74 25.70
N ARG A 32 -10.14 -3.66 25.24
CA ARG A 32 -11.08 -4.79 25.24
C ARG A 32 -10.90 -5.67 24.01
N LEU A 33 -10.14 -5.22 23.02
CA LEU A 33 -9.87 -5.97 21.80
C LEU A 33 -8.81 -7.05 22.01
N SER A 34 -9.03 -8.14 21.31
CA SER A 34 -8.04 -9.13 20.95
C SER A 34 -8.16 -9.31 19.43
N ILE A 35 -7.03 -9.45 18.75
CA ILE A 35 -6.99 -9.53 17.29
C ILE A 35 -6.15 -10.73 16.90
N THR A 36 -6.67 -11.53 15.96
CA THR A 36 -5.89 -12.55 15.28
C THR A 36 -5.78 -12.20 13.81
N VAL A 37 -4.56 -12.07 13.31
CA VAL A 37 -4.26 -11.87 11.89
C VAL A 37 -3.98 -13.23 11.27
N ILE A 38 -4.80 -13.65 10.32
CA ILE A 38 -4.61 -14.88 9.55
C ILE A 38 -3.79 -14.53 8.30
N ILE A 39 -2.51 -14.88 8.33
CA ILE A 39 -1.57 -14.62 7.24
C ILE A 39 -1.65 -15.78 6.25
N ILE A 40 -2.14 -15.49 5.04
CA ILE A 40 -2.05 -16.42 3.92
C ILE A 40 -0.67 -16.31 3.29
N SER A 41 0.10 -17.40 3.32
CA SER A 41 1.47 -17.44 2.79
C SER A 41 1.56 -18.33 1.56
N PHE A 42 1.92 -17.74 0.42
CA PHE A 42 2.16 -18.47 -0.84
C PHE A 42 3.65 -18.63 -1.20
N ASN A 43 4.54 -17.79 -0.66
CA ASN A 43 5.96 -17.78 -1.06
C ASN A 43 6.94 -17.77 0.11
N SER A 44 8.15 -18.27 -0.14
CA SER A 44 9.23 -18.32 0.85
C SER A 44 9.91 -16.97 1.12
N LYS A 45 9.66 -15.93 0.30
CA LYS A 45 10.36 -14.64 0.41
C LYS A 45 9.76 -13.70 1.46
N THR A 46 8.48 -13.87 1.81
CA THR A 46 7.87 -13.19 2.97
C THR A 46 8.09 -13.96 4.28
N ALA A 47 8.72 -15.14 4.23
CA ALA A 47 8.85 -16.02 5.38
C ALA A 47 9.60 -15.38 6.57
N SER A 48 10.60 -14.53 6.34
CA SER A 48 11.32 -13.83 7.42
C SER A 48 10.43 -12.82 8.13
N THR A 49 9.68 -12.01 7.37
CA THR A 49 8.70 -11.05 7.91
C THR A 49 7.62 -11.81 8.67
N ILE A 50 7.06 -12.86 8.09
CA ILE A 50 6.02 -13.69 8.72
C ILE A 50 6.54 -14.32 10.00
N ALA A 51 7.74 -14.91 9.99
CA ALA A 51 8.34 -15.50 11.19
C ALA A 51 8.55 -14.47 12.31
N SER A 52 8.94 -13.24 11.96
CA SER A 52 9.10 -12.15 12.91
C SER A 52 7.76 -11.73 13.53
N LEU A 53 6.71 -11.61 12.71
CA LEU A 53 5.34 -11.31 13.17
C LEU A 53 4.82 -12.43 14.09
N THR A 54 4.93 -13.69 13.67
CA THR A 54 4.50 -14.83 14.49
C THR A 54 5.22 -14.87 15.84
N ALA A 55 6.53 -14.61 15.86
CA ALA A 55 7.31 -14.52 17.09
C ALA A 55 6.89 -13.36 18.01
N ALA A 56 6.33 -12.28 17.46
CA ALA A 56 5.82 -11.14 18.20
C ALA A 56 4.40 -11.34 18.78
N SER A 57 3.77 -12.49 18.52
CA SER A 57 2.44 -12.81 19.03
C SER A 57 2.38 -12.76 20.56
N ASN A 58 1.28 -12.25 21.09
CA ASN A 58 0.99 -12.17 22.52
C ASN A 58 -0.49 -12.45 22.79
N THR A 59 -0.96 -12.16 24.01
CA THR A 59 -2.35 -12.44 24.41
C THR A 59 -3.40 -11.64 23.65
N SER A 60 -3.07 -10.40 23.26
CA SER A 60 -4.00 -9.47 22.60
C SER A 60 -3.82 -9.43 21.08
N LEU A 61 -2.65 -9.80 20.55
CA LEU A 61 -2.37 -9.86 19.12
C LEU A 61 -1.75 -11.19 18.75
N ARG A 62 -2.39 -11.95 17.89
CA ARG A 62 -1.90 -13.25 17.40
C ARG A 62 -1.74 -13.24 15.89
N TYR A 63 -0.71 -13.92 15.40
CA TYR A 63 -0.52 -14.15 13.98
C TYR A 63 -0.57 -15.66 13.71
N GLU A 64 -1.57 -16.07 12.93
CA GLU A 64 -1.75 -17.46 12.52
C GLU A 64 -1.41 -17.59 11.04
N VAL A 65 -0.53 -18.51 10.68
CA VAL A 65 -0.05 -18.66 9.30
C VAL A 65 -0.73 -19.85 8.64
N ILE A 66 -1.36 -19.60 7.50
CA ILE A 66 -1.94 -20.63 6.63
C ILE A 66 -1.10 -20.69 5.36
N SER A 67 -0.42 -21.82 5.18
CA SER A 67 0.37 -22.08 3.98
C SER A 67 -0.53 -22.60 2.87
N GLY A 68 -0.51 -21.92 1.71
CA GLY A 68 -1.04 -22.48 0.47
C GLY A 68 -0.03 -23.45 -0.15
N GLU A 69 -0.52 -24.57 -0.72
CA GLU A 69 0.36 -25.57 -1.34
C GLU A 69 0.95 -25.11 -2.70
N GLU A 70 0.35 -24.10 -3.37
CA GLU A 70 0.78 -23.62 -4.70
C GLU A 70 0.79 -22.10 -4.84
N ASN A 71 1.77 -21.56 -5.58
CA ASN A 71 1.83 -20.13 -5.95
C ASN A 71 0.84 -19.84 -7.11
N PRO A 72 -0.05 -18.84 -6.98
CA PRO A 72 -0.89 -18.40 -8.09
C PRO A 72 -0.05 -17.97 -9.30
N THR A 73 -0.43 -18.42 -10.49
CA THR A 73 0.29 -18.11 -11.73
C THR A 73 -0.30 -16.92 -12.49
N GLU A 74 -1.51 -16.49 -12.15
CA GLU A 74 -2.28 -15.37 -12.69
C GLU A 74 -3.09 -14.65 -11.59
N LEU A 75 -3.51 -13.40 -11.82
CA LEU A 75 -4.31 -12.63 -10.85
C LEU A 75 -5.69 -13.27 -10.60
N THR A 76 -6.36 -13.72 -11.66
CA THR A 76 -7.60 -14.51 -11.58
C THR A 76 -7.40 -15.82 -10.81
N ALA A 77 -6.20 -16.40 -10.89
CA ALA A 77 -5.84 -17.57 -10.11
C ALA A 77 -5.64 -17.24 -8.62
N THR A 78 -5.31 -15.98 -8.27
CA THR A 78 -5.14 -15.54 -6.88
C THR A 78 -6.48 -15.50 -6.15
N ASP A 79 -7.53 -14.97 -6.78
CA ASP A 79 -8.90 -15.03 -6.24
C ASP A 79 -9.35 -16.48 -6.03
N SER A 80 -9.09 -17.37 -7.02
CA SER A 80 -9.41 -18.79 -6.88
C SER A 80 -8.55 -19.50 -5.82
N HIS A 81 -7.29 -19.09 -5.63
CA HIS A 81 -6.40 -19.70 -4.62
C HIS A 81 -6.77 -19.27 -3.21
N VAL A 82 -7.11 -18.00 -2.99
CA VAL A 82 -7.64 -17.54 -1.71
C VAL A 82 -8.96 -18.26 -1.39
N GLN A 83 -9.83 -18.49 -2.39
CA GLN A 83 -11.05 -19.29 -2.21
C GLN A 83 -10.78 -20.74 -1.77
N ILE A 84 -9.75 -21.40 -2.31
CA ILE A 84 -9.37 -22.77 -1.92
C ILE A 84 -8.96 -22.85 -0.44
N LEU A 85 -8.48 -21.75 0.15
CA LEU A 85 -8.02 -21.71 1.53
C LEU A 85 -9.14 -21.46 2.55
N LYS A 86 -10.39 -21.18 2.13
CA LYS A 86 -11.53 -20.98 3.04
C LYS A 86 -11.67 -22.08 4.11
N PRO A 87 -11.57 -23.39 3.78
CA PRO A 87 -11.68 -24.45 4.79
C PRO A 87 -10.57 -24.37 5.85
N LEU A 88 -9.34 -24.03 5.45
CA LEU A 88 -8.21 -23.90 6.37
C LEU A 88 -8.37 -22.70 7.29
N VAL A 89 -8.85 -21.56 6.75
CA VAL A 89 -9.18 -20.36 7.53
C VAL A 89 -10.28 -20.70 8.55
N LYS A 90 -11.34 -21.37 8.11
CA LYS A 90 -12.43 -21.81 8.97
C LYS A 90 -11.94 -22.71 10.10
N ASP A 91 -11.12 -23.72 9.80
CA ASP A 91 -10.56 -24.63 10.80
C ASP A 91 -9.66 -23.90 11.80
N ALA A 92 -8.86 -22.93 11.34
CA ALA A 92 -8.03 -22.10 12.21
C ALA A 92 -8.89 -21.27 13.18
N VAL A 93 -9.95 -20.62 12.68
CA VAL A 93 -10.88 -19.84 13.51
C VAL A 93 -11.66 -20.74 14.48
N ALA A 94 -12.13 -21.90 14.04
CA ALA A 94 -12.83 -22.85 14.91
C ALA A 94 -11.95 -23.29 16.09
N LYS A 95 -10.67 -23.60 15.86
CA LYS A 95 -9.72 -23.95 16.92
C LYS A 95 -9.48 -22.80 17.92
N LEU A 96 -9.48 -21.55 17.45
CA LEU A 96 -9.39 -20.38 18.34
C LEU A 96 -10.61 -20.31 19.28
N LEU A 97 -11.79 -20.71 18.81
CA LEU A 97 -13.03 -20.69 19.58
C LEU A 97 -13.21 -21.93 20.49
N GLU A 98 -12.67 -23.08 20.12
CA GLU A 98 -12.79 -24.34 20.90
C GLU A 98 -12.17 -24.26 22.31
N TRP A 99 -11.16 -23.41 22.50
CA TRP A 99 -10.43 -23.26 23.78
C TRP A 99 -10.95 -22.11 24.65
N THR A 100 -12.18 -21.66 24.42
CA THR A 100 -12.72 -20.49 25.11
C THR A 100 -13.13 -20.80 26.55
N ARG A 101 -12.53 -20.05 27.49
CA ARG A 101 -12.94 -20.00 28.90
C ARG A 101 -14.14 -19.05 29.05
N PRO A 102 -14.85 -19.03 30.18
CA PRO A 102 -15.97 -18.09 30.40
C PRO A 102 -15.61 -16.60 30.19
N ASP A 103 -14.32 -16.24 30.36
CA ASP A 103 -13.79 -14.87 30.19
C ASP A 103 -13.13 -14.64 28.81
N SER A 104 -13.26 -15.57 27.87
CA SER A 104 -12.65 -15.44 26.55
C SER A 104 -13.31 -14.31 25.73
N PRO A 105 -12.52 -13.61 24.88
CA PRO A 105 -13.08 -12.62 23.98
C PRO A 105 -14.14 -13.25 23.07
N ARG A 106 -15.23 -12.53 22.85
CA ARG A 106 -16.29 -12.96 21.94
C ARG A 106 -15.91 -12.58 20.52
N LEU A 107 -16.02 -13.53 19.58
CA LEU A 107 -15.84 -13.24 18.16
C LEU A 107 -16.83 -12.15 17.70
N ALA A 108 -16.26 -11.03 17.26
CA ALA A 108 -16.98 -9.82 16.92
C ALA A 108 -17.14 -9.61 15.41
N GLY A 109 -16.30 -10.25 14.60
CA GLY A 109 -16.36 -10.15 13.15
C GLY A 109 -15.03 -10.38 12.46
N PHE A 110 -15.09 -10.34 11.14
CA PHE A 110 -13.94 -10.48 10.26
C PHE A 110 -13.66 -9.13 9.59
N VAL A 111 -12.39 -8.73 9.52
CA VAL A 111 -11.93 -7.60 8.73
C VAL A 111 -11.10 -8.15 7.58
N VAL A 112 -11.67 -8.15 6.38
CA VAL A 112 -11.06 -8.75 5.19
C VAL A 112 -10.47 -7.68 4.30
N ASP A 113 -9.34 -7.97 3.68
CA ASP A 113 -8.74 -7.09 2.67
C ASP A 113 -9.60 -7.01 1.39
N MET A 114 -9.42 -5.93 0.61
CA MET A 114 -10.10 -5.73 -0.68
C MET A 114 -9.95 -6.88 -1.69
N TYR A 115 -8.87 -7.67 -1.60
CA TYR A 115 -8.66 -8.87 -2.43
C TYR A 115 -8.99 -10.19 -1.71
N CYS A 116 -9.61 -10.13 -0.54
CA CYS A 116 -9.98 -11.29 0.28
C CYS A 116 -11.48 -11.34 0.62
N THR A 117 -12.31 -10.64 -0.16
CA THR A 117 -13.77 -10.57 0.05
C THR A 117 -14.46 -11.94 0.01
N CYS A 118 -13.86 -12.94 -0.64
CA CYS A 118 -14.39 -14.30 -0.60
C CYS A 118 -14.39 -14.93 0.81
N MET A 119 -13.64 -14.36 1.77
CA MET A 119 -13.65 -14.80 3.16
C MET A 119 -14.87 -14.34 3.95
N ILE A 120 -15.73 -13.49 3.37
CA ILE A 120 -17.02 -13.10 3.96
C ILE A 120 -17.88 -14.34 4.23
N ASP A 121 -17.93 -15.28 3.28
CA ASP A 121 -18.64 -16.56 3.45
C ASP A 121 -18.21 -17.31 4.72
N VAL A 122 -16.92 -17.25 5.07
CA VAL A 122 -16.40 -17.90 6.28
C VAL A 122 -16.95 -17.21 7.53
N ALA A 123 -17.00 -15.88 7.55
CA ALA A 123 -17.59 -15.11 8.65
C ALA A 123 -19.08 -15.41 8.83
N ASP A 124 -19.82 -15.54 7.72
CA ASP A 124 -21.25 -15.88 7.72
C ASP A 124 -21.51 -17.25 8.34
N GLU A 125 -20.64 -18.23 8.08
CA GLU A 125 -20.70 -19.56 8.72
C GLU A 125 -20.52 -19.51 10.25
N PHE A 126 -19.82 -18.49 10.78
CA PHE A 126 -19.72 -18.23 12.22
C PHE A 126 -20.82 -17.28 12.73
N GLY A 127 -21.69 -16.77 11.86
CA GLY A 127 -22.79 -15.87 12.22
C GLY A 127 -22.33 -14.50 12.75
N VAL A 128 -21.17 -14.02 12.29
CA VAL A 128 -20.58 -12.73 12.70
C VAL A 128 -20.41 -11.80 11.51
N PRO A 129 -20.46 -10.46 11.70
CA PRO A 129 -20.36 -9.52 10.60
C PRO A 129 -18.97 -9.49 9.96
N SER A 130 -18.93 -9.10 8.67
CA SER A 130 -17.71 -8.78 7.95
C SER A 130 -17.54 -7.28 7.74
N TYR A 131 -16.30 -6.82 7.74
CA TYR A 131 -15.87 -5.46 7.44
C TYR A 131 -14.76 -5.52 6.40
N LEU A 132 -14.65 -4.49 5.59
CA LEU A 132 -13.61 -4.39 4.56
C LEU A 132 -12.49 -3.46 5.03
N PHE A 133 -11.23 -3.89 4.98
CA PHE A 133 -10.10 -2.98 5.03
C PHE A 133 -9.58 -2.70 3.62
N TYR A 134 -9.87 -1.51 3.14
CA TYR A 134 -9.52 -1.03 1.82
C TYR A 134 -8.19 -0.27 1.88
N THR A 135 -7.11 -0.95 1.49
CA THR A 135 -5.73 -0.44 1.55
C THR A 135 -5.36 0.48 0.38
N SER A 136 -6.35 1.03 -0.31
CA SER A 136 -6.23 2.04 -1.36
C SER A 136 -7.04 3.30 -0.99
N ASN A 137 -7.24 4.22 -1.94
CA ASN A 137 -7.89 5.51 -1.75
C ASN A 137 -9.43 5.44 -1.88
N ALA A 138 -10.12 6.47 -1.39
CA ALA A 138 -11.57 6.56 -1.48
C ALA A 138 -12.05 6.80 -2.91
N GLY A 139 -11.30 7.53 -3.74
CA GLY A 139 -11.63 7.80 -5.14
C GLY A 139 -11.74 6.51 -5.97
N PHE A 140 -10.79 5.59 -5.80
CA PHE A 140 -10.78 4.30 -6.47
C PHE A 140 -11.88 3.38 -5.91
N LEU A 141 -12.17 3.44 -4.60
CA LEU A 141 -13.32 2.74 -4.02
C LEU A 141 -14.64 3.21 -4.67
N VAL A 142 -14.84 4.53 -4.83
CA VAL A 142 -16.01 5.09 -5.53
C VAL A 142 -16.09 4.57 -6.95
N LEU A 143 -14.97 4.55 -7.68
CA LEU A 143 -14.92 4.04 -9.04
C LEU A 143 -15.35 2.56 -9.10
N LEU A 144 -14.82 1.72 -8.21
CA LEU A 144 -15.15 0.30 -8.17
C LEU A 144 -16.63 0.06 -7.83
N LEU A 145 -17.16 0.76 -6.82
CA LEU A 145 -18.58 0.65 -6.45
C LEU A 145 -19.49 1.11 -7.59
N HIS A 146 -19.10 2.18 -8.30
CA HIS A 146 -19.86 2.64 -9.47
C HIS A 146 -19.81 1.64 -10.63
N MET A 147 -18.65 1.04 -10.90
CA MET A 147 -18.52 -0.03 -11.90
C MET A 147 -19.39 -1.24 -11.53
N GLN A 148 -19.40 -1.64 -10.26
CA GLN A 148 -20.25 -2.73 -9.79
C GLN A 148 -21.73 -2.40 -9.96
N PHE A 149 -22.16 -1.20 -9.56
CA PHE A 149 -23.53 -0.74 -9.77
C PHE A 149 -23.94 -0.80 -11.25
N MET A 150 -23.06 -0.35 -12.15
CA MET A 150 -23.33 -0.45 -13.59
C MET A 150 -23.46 -1.90 -14.05
N TYR A 151 -22.58 -2.79 -13.59
CA TYR A 151 -22.61 -4.22 -13.91
C TYR A 151 -23.91 -4.88 -13.43
N ASP A 152 -24.27 -4.69 -12.15
CA ASP A 152 -25.48 -5.25 -11.54
C ASP A 152 -26.76 -4.72 -12.22
N SER A 153 -26.76 -3.44 -12.62
CA SER A 153 -27.89 -2.84 -13.34
C SER A 153 -28.06 -3.38 -14.76
N ALA A 154 -26.98 -3.90 -15.37
CA ALA A 154 -26.99 -4.46 -16.71
C ALA A 154 -27.37 -5.95 -16.73
N GLU A 155 -27.10 -6.69 -15.65
CA GLU A 155 -27.44 -8.10 -15.51
C GLU A 155 -28.49 -8.30 -14.40
N GLU A 156 -29.78 -8.21 -14.75
CA GLU A 156 -30.96 -8.26 -13.83
C GLU A 156 -31.02 -9.43 -12.82
N ASN A 157 -30.09 -10.41 -12.86
CA ASN A 157 -30.08 -11.59 -12.00
C ASN A 157 -28.74 -11.85 -11.26
N ASN A 158 -27.78 -10.93 -11.26
CA ASN A 158 -26.45 -11.18 -10.69
C ASN A 158 -25.94 -10.00 -9.84
N LYS A 159 -26.71 -9.60 -8.82
CA LYS A 159 -26.25 -8.61 -7.83
C LYS A 159 -25.07 -9.21 -7.07
N TYR A 160 -23.87 -8.68 -7.29
CA TYR A 160 -22.73 -8.98 -6.44
C TYR A 160 -22.87 -8.19 -5.13
N ASP A 161 -23.69 -8.71 -4.20
CA ASP A 161 -23.82 -8.13 -2.86
C ASP A 161 -22.60 -8.53 -2.02
N ILE A 162 -21.58 -7.67 -1.99
CA ILE A 162 -20.55 -7.73 -0.95
C ILE A 162 -21.19 -7.16 0.32
N GLU A 163 -21.88 -8.01 1.08
CA GLU A 163 -22.49 -7.61 2.35
C GLU A 163 -21.43 -7.43 3.43
N THR A 164 -20.96 -6.19 3.60
CA THR A 164 -20.14 -5.80 4.75
C THR A 164 -20.88 -4.79 5.62
N LYS A 165 -20.59 -4.77 6.93
CA LYS A 165 -21.15 -3.80 7.87
C LYS A 165 -20.37 -2.50 7.94
N GLY A 166 -19.26 -2.39 7.20
CA GLY A 166 -18.50 -1.16 7.07
C GLY A 166 -17.17 -1.34 6.36
N ILE A 167 -16.62 -0.22 5.87
CA ILE A 167 -15.40 -0.18 5.07
C ILE A 167 -14.42 0.79 5.73
N LEU A 168 -13.28 0.28 6.18
CA LEU A 168 -12.14 1.08 6.60
C LEU A 168 -11.31 1.45 5.38
N VAL A 169 -11.14 2.73 5.09
CA VAL A 169 -10.34 3.21 3.95
C VAL A 169 -9.06 3.85 4.46
N ASN A 170 -7.92 3.47 3.91
CA ASN A 170 -6.62 4.01 4.30
C ASN A 170 -6.39 5.42 3.72
N THR A 171 -7.24 6.38 4.11
CA THR A 171 -7.14 7.80 3.72
C THR A 171 -7.50 8.71 4.88
N ILE A 172 -7.22 10.00 4.75
CA ILE A 172 -7.68 11.03 5.69
C ILE A 172 -8.84 11.82 5.09
N ALA A 173 -9.74 12.30 5.93
CA ALA A 173 -10.92 13.06 5.49
C ALA A 173 -10.55 14.32 4.68
N GLU A 174 -9.39 14.90 4.98
CA GLU A 174 -8.90 16.12 4.37
C GLU A 174 -8.24 15.92 3.00
N LEU A 175 -7.89 14.68 2.64
CA LEU A 175 -7.25 14.34 1.37
C LEU A 175 -8.29 14.10 0.28
N GLU A 176 -9.36 13.37 0.60
CA GLU A 176 -10.38 12.95 -0.37
C GLU A 176 -11.81 13.35 0.06
N PRO A 177 -12.08 14.63 0.37
CA PRO A 177 -13.36 15.04 0.95
C PRO A 177 -14.55 14.81 0.00
N HIS A 178 -14.34 14.91 -1.31
CA HIS A 178 -15.39 14.72 -2.31
C HIS A 178 -15.81 13.24 -2.43
N ALA A 179 -14.84 12.33 -2.52
CA ALA A 179 -15.09 10.89 -2.57
C ALA A 179 -15.77 10.40 -1.28
N LEU A 180 -15.27 10.82 -0.10
CA LEU A 180 -15.85 10.44 1.18
C LEU A 180 -17.26 11.02 1.40
N LYS A 181 -17.52 12.24 0.92
CA LYS A 181 -18.87 12.81 0.92
C LYS A 181 -19.82 12.00 0.03
N PHE A 182 -19.36 11.56 -1.15
CA PHE A 182 -20.17 10.71 -2.02
C PHE A 182 -20.52 9.39 -1.34
N LEU A 183 -19.53 8.73 -0.72
CA LEU A 183 -19.71 7.45 -0.01
C LEU A 183 -20.61 7.54 1.23
N SER A 184 -20.78 8.73 1.82
CA SER A 184 -21.61 8.93 3.02
C SER A 184 -23.03 9.42 2.73
N ASN A 185 -23.35 9.76 1.48
CA ASN A 185 -24.70 10.14 1.11
C ASN A 185 -25.60 8.89 1.06
N GLY A 186 -26.58 8.80 1.97
CA GLY A 186 -27.45 7.63 2.18
C GLY A 186 -28.47 7.30 1.08
N ASP A 187 -28.22 7.74 -0.17
CA ASP A 187 -29.01 7.35 -1.34
C ASP A 187 -28.48 6.05 -1.99
N SER A 188 -27.37 5.48 -1.48
CA SER A 188 -26.81 4.21 -1.91
C SER A 188 -26.89 3.15 -0.79
N ASP A 189 -27.00 1.87 -1.17
CA ASP A 189 -26.84 0.71 -0.28
C ASP A 189 -25.38 0.53 0.22
N THR A 190 -24.59 1.60 0.23
CA THR A 190 -23.17 1.56 0.58
C THR A 190 -23.01 1.45 2.11
N PRO A 191 -22.23 0.48 2.62
CA PRO A 191 -21.93 0.39 4.05
C PRO A 191 -21.22 1.64 4.58
N PRO A 192 -21.28 1.92 5.90
CA PRO A 192 -20.54 3.01 6.51
C PRO A 192 -19.05 2.98 6.16
N VAL A 193 -18.51 4.12 5.73
CA VAL A 193 -17.10 4.28 5.36
C VAL A 193 -16.34 5.06 6.44
N TYR A 194 -15.23 4.49 6.90
CA TYR A 194 -14.36 5.07 7.92
C TYR A 194 -13.00 5.41 7.31
N SER A 195 -12.69 6.70 7.15
CA SER A 195 -11.37 7.17 6.74
C SER A 195 -10.40 7.07 7.92
N VAL A 196 -9.55 6.04 7.95
CA VAL A 196 -8.73 5.68 9.11
C VAL A 196 -7.23 5.89 8.88
N GLY A 197 -6.85 6.49 7.76
CA GLY A 197 -5.47 6.74 7.36
C GLY A 197 -4.79 7.90 8.10
N PRO A 198 -3.53 8.19 7.76
CA PRO A 198 -2.64 7.28 7.06
C PRO A 198 -2.25 6.12 7.99
N VAL A 199 -2.41 4.88 7.52
CA VAL A 199 -1.92 3.66 8.16
C VAL A 199 -0.60 3.32 7.48
N LEU A 200 0.51 3.47 8.19
CA LEU A 200 1.86 3.47 7.62
C LEU A 200 2.81 2.63 8.47
N HIS A 201 3.59 1.78 7.81
CA HIS A 201 4.66 1.03 8.46
C HIS A 201 5.96 1.84 8.41
N LEU A 202 6.21 2.64 9.46
CA LEU A 202 7.38 3.52 9.52
C LEU A 202 8.60 2.88 10.21
N LYS A 203 8.41 1.76 10.90
CA LYS A 203 9.50 1.03 11.55
C LYS A 203 10.33 0.32 10.49
N ASN A 204 11.65 0.49 10.52
CA ASN A 204 12.58 -0.29 9.71
C ASN A 204 13.70 -0.81 10.60
N ASP A 205 13.88 -2.13 10.67
CA ASP A 205 15.13 -2.72 11.15
C ASP A 205 16.18 -2.50 10.05
N THR A 206 17.02 -1.49 10.24
CA THR A 206 18.06 -1.13 9.28
C THR A 206 19.22 -2.11 9.35
N ASP A 207 19.52 -2.78 8.24
CA ASP A 207 20.77 -3.52 8.10
C ASP A 207 21.97 -2.57 7.84
N VAL A 208 23.18 -3.14 7.81
CA VAL A 208 24.43 -2.36 7.63
C VAL A 208 24.45 -1.60 6.31
N THR A 209 23.97 -2.19 5.22
CA THR A 209 23.97 -1.55 3.90
C THR A 209 22.96 -0.41 3.84
N GLN A 210 21.83 -0.57 4.52
CA GLN A 210 20.83 0.47 4.68
C GLN A 210 21.36 1.63 5.53
N ALA A 211 22.14 1.36 6.58
CA ALA A 211 22.78 2.39 7.38
C ALA A 211 23.73 3.28 6.56
N GLU A 212 24.58 2.69 5.70
CA GLU A 212 25.50 3.45 4.82
C GLU A 212 24.76 4.37 3.83
N ILE A 213 23.57 3.96 3.37
CA ILE A 213 22.73 4.78 2.49
C ILE A 213 22.18 5.99 3.26
N LEU A 214 21.72 5.77 4.50
CA LEU A 214 21.18 6.83 5.35
C LEU A 214 22.27 7.83 5.77
N GLU A 215 23.48 7.36 6.07
CA GLU A 215 24.64 8.21 6.35
C GLU A 215 25.01 9.08 5.13
N TRP A 216 25.00 8.51 3.92
CA TRP A 216 25.25 9.30 2.71
C TRP A 216 24.19 10.38 2.50
N LEU A 217 22.91 10.10 2.82
CA LEU A 217 21.83 11.09 2.75
C LEU A 217 22.05 12.22 3.78
N ASP A 218 22.58 11.91 4.97
CA ASP A 218 22.88 12.92 6.01
C ASP A 218 23.95 13.93 5.57
N GLU A 219 24.83 13.55 4.64
CA GLU A 219 25.85 14.43 4.08
C GLU A 219 25.33 15.34 2.94
N GLN A 220 24.10 15.12 2.46
CA GLN A 220 23.56 15.90 1.33
C GLN A 220 22.82 17.16 1.79
N PRO A 221 22.84 18.25 0.99
CA PRO A 221 22.03 19.43 1.28
C PRO A 221 20.53 19.10 1.33
N ALA A 222 19.80 19.80 2.20
CA ALA A 222 18.36 19.62 2.35
C ALA A 222 17.61 19.83 1.02
N GLY A 223 16.66 18.95 0.73
CA GLY A 223 15.82 19.00 -0.47
C GLY A 223 16.57 18.86 -1.79
N SER A 224 17.79 18.30 -1.80
CA SER A 224 18.64 18.25 -3.00
C SER A 224 18.69 16.91 -3.72
N VAL A 225 18.17 15.85 -3.09
CA VAL A 225 18.21 14.47 -3.60
C VAL A 225 16.84 14.07 -4.18
N VAL A 226 16.83 13.56 -5.40
CA VAL A 226 15.68 12.86 -5.99
C VAL A 226 15.77 11.39 -5.60
N PHE A 227 14.74 10.88 -4.94
CA PHE A 227 14.64 9.46 -4.63
C PHE A 227 13.77 8.77 -5.68
N LEU A 228 14.23 7.63 -6.20
CA LEU A 228 13.49 6.82 -7.17
C LEU A 228 13.29 5.42 -6.59
N CYS A 229 12.04 5.04 -6.35
CA CYS A 229 11.68 3.71 -5.86
C CYS A 229 10.27 3.32 -6.33
N PHE A 230 10.13 2.10 -6.83
CA PHE A 230 8.94 1.67 -7.58
C PHE A 230 8.19 0.54 -6.86
N GLY A 231 8.12 0.63 -5.52
CA GLY A 231 7.42 -0.34 -4.68
C GLY A 231 8.09 -1.71 -4.64
N SER A 232 7.43 -2.69 -4.05
CA SER A 232 7.97 -4.04 -3.83
C SER A 232 7.97 -4.93 -5.10
N MET A 233 7.08 -4.67 -6.06
CA MET A 233 6.93 -5.46 -7.29
C MET A 233 7.34 -4.69 -8.56
N GLY A 234 7.74 -3.43 -8.47
CA GLY A 234 8.24 -2.67 -9.62
C GLY A 234 9.67 -3.03 -10.00
N GLY A 235 9.91 -3.13 -11.30
CA GLY A 235 11.22 -3.28 -11.91
C GLY A 235 11.18 -2.82 -13.36
N PHE A 236 12.35 -2.69 -13.97
CA PHE A 236 12.49 -2.16 -15.33
C PHE A 236 13.25 -3.09 -16.27
N SER A 237 12.96 -2.93 -17.57
CA SER A 237 13.80 -3.48 -18.63
C SER A 237 15.15 -2.77 -18.66
N GLU A 238 16.13 -3.40 -19.30
CA GLU A 238 17.46 -2.81 -19.48
C GLU A 238 17.40 -1.51 -20.29
N GLU A 239 16.53 -1.46 -21.31
CA GLU A 239 16.29 -0.27 -22.12
C GLU A 239 15.73 0.90 -21.28
N GLN A 240 14.70 0.64 -20.46
CA GLN A 240 14.12 1.68 -19.62
C GLN A 240 15.11 2.15 -18.54
N ALA A 241 15.94 1.25 -18.00
CA ALA A 241 17.00 1.61 -17.06
C ALA A 241 18.03 2.56 -17.69
N ARG A 242 18.37 2.39 -18.98
CA ARG A 242 19.26 3.32 -19.71
C ARG A 242 18.66 4.71 -19.88
N GLU A 243 17.37 4.80 -20.19
CA GLU A 243 16.67 6.09 -20.29
C GLU A 243 16.62 6.81 -18.93
N ILE A 244 16.32 6.08 -17.84
CA ILE A 244 16.35 6.65 -16.47
C ILE A 244 17.75 7.15 -16.13
N ALA A 245 18.80 6.37 -16.40
CA ALA A 245 20.18 6.77 -16.12
C ALA A 245 20.57 8.03 -16.90
N THR A 246 20.22 8.10 -18.19
CA THR A 246 20.48 9.26 -19.04
C THR A 246 19.77 10.51 -18.50
N ALA A 247 18.52 10.38 -18.07
CA ALA A 247 17.76 11.46 -17.46
C ALA A 247 18.34 11.94 -16.12
N LEU A 248 18.77 11.02 -15.26
CA LEU A 248 19.39 11.34 -13.98
C LEU A 248 20.67 12.15 -14.18
N GLU A 249 21.52 11.72 -15.13
CA GLU A 249 22.74 12.41 -15.50
C GLU A 249 22.44 13.82 -16.05
N GLY A 250 21.51 13.91 -17.02
CA GLY A 250 21.10 15.17 -17.65
C GLY A 250 20.45 16.17 -16.68
N SER A 251 19.68 15.68 -15.70
CA SER A 251 18.94 16.51 -14.76
C SER A 251 19.83 17.43 -13.92
N GLY A 252 21.07 17.02 -13.62
CA GLY A 252 21.96 17.77 -12.74
C GLY A 252 21.65 17.63 -11.24
N HIS A 253 20.60 16.88 -10.85
CA HIS A 253 20.26 16.66 -9.44
C HIS A 253 21.08 15.53 -8.81
N ARG A 254 21.10 15.49 -7.47
CA ARG A 254 21.56 14.31 -6.74
C ARG A 254 20.46 13.26 -6.74
N PHE A 255 20.81 11.98 -6.66
CA PHE A 255 19.80 10.94 -6.65
C PHE A 255 20.13 9.72 -5.79
N LEU A 256 19.08 9.08 -5.27
CA LEU A 256 19.14 7.73 -4.76
C LEU A 256 18.15 6.89 -5.57
N TRP A 257 18.61 5.82 -6.20
CA TRP A 257 17.77 5.02 -7.09
C TRP A 257 17.77 3.56 -6.69
N SER A 258 16.62 3.06 -6.22
CA SER A 258 16.36 1.63 -6.06
C SER A 258 16.00 1.04 -7.41
N LEU A 259 16.94 0.28 -7.98
CA LEU A 259 16.83 -0.32 -9.31
C LEU A 259 16.76 -1.84 -9.21
N ARG A 260 15.70 -2.40 -9.79
CA ARG A 260 15.51 -3.86 -9.94
C ARG A 260 15.07 -4.19 -11.35
N ARG A 261 15.47 -5.38 -11.82
CA ARG A 261 15.09 -5.95 -13.11
C ARG A 261 13.63 -6.36 -13.08
N ALA A 262 12.86 -5.91 -14.06
CA ALA A 262 11.47 -6.31 -14.26
C ALA A 262 11.38 -7.84 -14.36
N SER A 263 10.33 -8.40 -13.77
CA SER A 263 9.98 -9.80 -13.97
C SER A 263 9.06 -9.95 -15.18
N PRO A 264 9.23 -10.99 -16.02
CA PRO A 264 8.28 -11.31 -17.09
C PRO A 264 6.87 -11.60 -16.57
N ASN A 265 6.75 -12.05 -15.32
CA ASN A 265 5.49 -12.24 -14.63
C ASN A 265 5.71 -12.01 -13.13
N VAL A 266 5.29 -10.83 -12.63
CA VAL A 266 5.48 -10.42 -11.23
C VAL A 266 4.73 -11.28 -10.21
N MET A 267 3.69 -12.02 -10.65
CA MET A 267 2.94 -12.96 -9.80
C MET A 267 3.71 -14.27 -9.57
N LYS A 268 4.51 -14.71 -10.55
CA LYS A 268 5.35 -15.91 -10.43
C LYS A 268 6.69 -15.61 -9.76
N GLU A 269 7.27 -14.46 -10.10
CA GLU A 269 8.60 -14.09 -9.67
C GLU A 269 8.67 -12.59 -9.42
N LEU A 270 9.07 -12.21 -8.21
CA LEU A 270 9.34 -10.81 -7.85
C LEU A 270 10.58 -10.27 -8.60
N PRO A 271 10.64 -8.96 -8.86
CA PRO A 271 11.83 -8.30 -9.42
C PRO A 271 13.12 -8.68 -8.67
N ARG A 272 14.19 -8.87 -9.43
CA ARG A 272 15.52 -9.21 -8.90
C ARG A 272 16.51 -8.07 -9.11
N GLU A 273 17.62 -8.10 -8.39
CA GLU A 273 18.74 -7.21 -8.68
C GLU A 273 19.37 -7.53 -10.04
N PHE A 274 19.96 -6.52 -10.68
CA PHE A 274 20.80 -6.73 -11.85
C PHE A 274 22.12 -7.35 -11.42
N SER A 275 22.60 -8.35 -12.17
CA SER A 275 23.87 -9.04 -11.87
C SER A 275 25.10 -8.16 -12.07
N ASN A 276 25.03 -7.21 -13.02
CA ASN A 276 26.12 -6.30 -13.36
C ASN A 276 25.52 -4.97 -13.86
N LEU A 277 25.58 -3.91 -13.05
CA LEU A 277 25.00 -2.61 -13.41
C LEU A 277 25.78 -1.94 -14.54
N GLU A 278 27.07 -2.20 -14.66
CA GLU A 278 27.98 -1.62 -15.65
C GLU A 278 27.69 -2.12 -17.08
N GLU A 279 27.07 -3.29 -17.23
CA GLU A 279 26.60 -3.81 -18.52
C GLU A 279 25.28 -3.18 -18.98
N ILE A 280 24.47 -2.71 -18.01
CA ILE A 280 23.12 -2.20 -18.28
C ILE A 280 23.13 -0.69 -18.44
N LEU A 281 23.80 0.02 -17.53
CA LEU A 281 23.82 1.47 -17.47
C LEU A 281 24.78 2.05 -18.51
N PRO A 282 24.63 3.34 -18.90
CA PRO A 282 25.55 3.99 -19.82
C PRO A 282 27.02 3.83 -19.39
N GLN A 283 27.92 3.62 -20.34
CA GLN A 283 29.33 3.34 -20.05
C GLN A 283 29.93 4.39 -19.11
N GLY A 284 30.48 3.96 -17.97
CA GLY A 284 31.10 4.82 -16.96
C GLY A 284 30.13 5.61 -16.07
N PHE A 285 28.82 5.30 -16.11
CA PHE A 285 27.80 6.01 -15.34
C PHE A 285 28.07 5.99 -13.83
N ILE A 286 28.35 4.81 -13.26
CA ILE A 286 28.61 4.65 -11.81
C ILE A 286 29.77 5.56 -11.36
N ASP A 287 30.88 5.54 -12.09
CA ASP A 287 32.06 6.37 -11.78
C ASP A 287 31.80 7.87 -11.90
N ARG A 288 31.05 8.29 -12.92
CA ARG A 288 30.67 9.70 -13.09
C ARG A 288 29.71 10.16 -12.00
N MET A 289 28.79 9.29 -11.59
CA MET A 289 27.73 9.65 -10.65
C MET A 289 28.12 9.48 -9.18
N LYS A 290 29.22 8.80 -8.84
CA LYS A 290 29.61 8.49 -7.44
C LYS A 290 29.55 9.64 -6.44
N ALA A 291 29.79 10.88 -6.88
CA ALA A 291 29.77 12.07 -6.03
C ALA A 291 28.37 12.69 -5.86
N ARG A 292 27.39 12.28 -6.67
CA ARG A 292 26.06 12.88 -6.76
C ARG A 292 24.93 11.86 -6.69
N GLY A 293 25.18 10.58 -6.88
CA GLY A 293 24.13 9.58 -6.89
C GLY A 293 24.59 8.20 -6.44
N LYS A 294 23.62 7.44 -5.94
CA LYS A 294 23.76 6.02 -5.57
C LYS A 294 22.67 5.20 -6.25
N VAL A 295 23.05 4.04 -6.76
CA VAL A 295 22.14 3.00 -7.26
C VAL A 295 22.20 1.84 -6.29
N ILE A 296 21.03 1.39 -5.82
CA ILE A 296 20.89 0.35 -4.79
C ILE A 296 19.84 -0.67 -5.24
N GLY A 297 19.86 -1.88 -4.67
CA GLY A 297 18.83 -2.90 -4.93
C GLY A 297 17.53 -2.58 -4.21
N TRP A 298 17.56 -2.63 -2.88
CA TRP A 298 16.42 -2.35 -2.01
C TRP A 298 16.63 -1.07 -1.18
N ALA A 299 15.58 -0.26 -1.03
CA ALA A 299 15.61 0.96 -0.22
C ALA A 299 14.79 0.80 1.07
N PRO A 300 15.29 1.28 2.22
CA PRO A 300 14.46 1.47 3.42
C PRO A 300 13.58 2.71 3.21
N GLN A 301 12.53 2.57 2.39
CA GLN A 301 11.77 3.68 1.77
C GLN A 301 11.33 4.74 2.78
N ALA A 302 10.65 4.36 3.86
CA ALA A 302 10.20 5.31 4.89
C ALA A 302 11.37 6.06 5.55
N ALA A 303 12.47 5.37 5.90
CA ALA A 303 13.64 6.00 6.49
C ALA A 303 14.35 6.95 5.51
N VAL A 304 14.34 6.64 4.21
CA VAL A 304 14.85 7.53 3.16
C VAL A 304 13.98 8.77 3.04
N LEU A 305 12.65 8.62 3.00
CA LEU A 305 11.70 9.74 2.87
C LEU A 305 11.73 10.68 4.09
N GLU A 306 12.07 10.16 5.28
CA GLU A 306 12.27 10.96 6.49
C GLU A 306 13.49 11.89 6.39
N LYS A 307 14.50 11.57 5.57
CA LYS A 307 15.73 12.35 5.50
C LYS A 307 15.48 13.74 4.90
N PRO A 308 15.92 14.82 5.57
CA PRO A 308 15.77 16.19 5.06
C PRO A 308 16.42 16.43 3.68
N ALA A 309 17.40 15.61 3.31
CA ALA A 309 18.06 15.65 2.01
C ALA A 309 17.13 15.33 0.83
N VAL A 310 16.08 14.52 1.05
CA VAL A 310 15.17 14.12 -0.01
C VAL A 310 14.27 15.30 -0.40
N GLY A 311 14.43 15.75 -1.64
CA GLY A 311 13.68 16.86 -2.22
C GLY A 311 12.49 16.43 -3.05
N GLY A 312 12.48 15.20 -3.57
CA GLY A 312 11.38 14.70 -4.39
C GLY A 312 11.45 13.19 -4.57
N PHE A 313 10.29 12.57 -4.77
CA PHE A 313 10.15 11.13 -4.87
C PHE A 313 9.50 10.72 -6.20
N ILE A 314 10.25 10.05 -7.06
CA ILE A 314 9.68 9.36 -8.23
C ILE A 314 9.22 7.99 -7.76
N SER A 315 7.91 7.79 -7.81
CA SER A 315 7.24 6.63 -7.23
C SER A 315 6.35 5.95 -8.26
N HIS A 316 6.18 4.64 -8.10
CA HIS A 316 5.14 3.92 -8.83
C HIS A 316 3.69 4.35 -8.51
N GLY A 317 3.47 5.14 -7.46
CA GLY A 317 2.13 5.61 -7.09
C GLY A 317 1.25 4.56 -6.41
N GLY A 318 1.82 3.46 -5.91
CA GLY A 318 1.09 2.59 -4.99
C GLY A 318 0.66 3.38 -3.75
N TRP A 319 -0.52 3.08 -3.22
CA TRP A 319 -1.14 3.95 -2.22
C TRP A 319 -0.33 4.09 -0.93
N ASN A 320 0.29 3.00 -0.44
CA ASN A 320 1.20 3.08 0.72
C ASN A 320 2.38 4.04 0.49
N SER A 321 3.08 3.94 -0.65
CA SER A 321 4.17 4.87 -1.00
C SER A 321 3.69 6.32 -1.13
N THR A 322 2.46 6.51 -1.60
CA THR A 322 1.84 7.84 -1.70
C THR A 322 1.62 8.44 -0.32
N LEU A 323 1.04 7.66 0.60
CA LEU A 323 0.83 8.07 2.00
C LEU A 323 2.15 8.30 2.75
N GLU A 324 3.18 7.49 2.54
CA GLU A 324 4.51 7.72 3.12
C GLU A 324 5.09 9.07 2.65
N SER A 325 4.98 9.36 1.35
CA SER A 325 5.46 10.63 0.80
C SER A 325 4.71 11.82 1.37
N LEU A 326 3.38 11.73 1.47
CA LEU A 326 2.55 12.77 2.08
C LEU A 326 2.85 12.93 3.57
N TRP A 327 3.07 11.84 4.31
CA TRP A 327 3.45 11.88 5.71
C TRP A 327 4.72 12.70 5.93
N PHE A 328 5.78 12.43 5.17
CA PHE A 328 7.06 13.15 5.26
C PHE A 328 7.07 14.49 4.51
N GLY A 329 5.98 14.88 3.84
CA GLY A 329 5.89 16.15 3.11
C GLY A 329 6.82 16.23 1.90
N VAL A 330 7.14 15.09 1.29
CA VAL A 330 7.97 14.99 0.08
C VAL A 330 7.06 14.99 -1.15
N PRO A 331 7.22 15.90 -2.13
CA PRO A 331 6.41 15.87 -3.35
C PRO A 331 6.77 14.66 -4.21
N THR A 332 5.79 14.15 -4.94
CA THR A 332 5.98 13.00 -5.84
C THR A 332 5.98 13.41 -7.31
N ALA A 333 6.62 12.60 -8.15
CA ALA A 333 6.26 12.44 -9.55
C ALA A 333 5.89 10.97 -9.77
N ILE A 334 4.61 10.72 -10.06
CA ILE A 334 4.09 9.36 -10.13
C ILE A 334 4.30 8.77 -11.53
N TRP A 335 4.85 7.56 -11.54
CA TRP A 335 5.11 6.74 -12.72
C TRP A 335 4.50 5.35 -12.50
N PRO A 336 3.22 5.15 -12.81
CA PRO A 336 2.50 3.91 -12.57
C PRO A 336 3.02 2.75 -13.42
N LEU A 337 3.00 1.55 -12.83
CA LEU A 337 3.48 0.31 -13.47
C LEU A 337 2.41 -0.79 -13.55
N TYR A 338 1.45 -0.82 -12.61
CA TYR A 338 0.43 -1.87 -12.50
C TYR A 338 -0.73 -1.48 -11.58
N ALA A 339 -1.73 -2.36 -11.45
CA ALA A 339 -2.87 -2.23 -10.53
C ALA A 339 -3.60 -0.88 -10.69
N GLU A 340 -4.02 -0.27 -9.59
CA GLU A 340 -4.75 1.01 -9.55
C GLU A 340 -3.85 2.24 -9.67
N GLN A 341 -2.53 2.06 -9.80
CA GLN A 341 -1.55 3.16 -9.77
C GLN A 341 -1.80 4.22 -10.85
N LYS A 342 -2.35 3.83 -12.01
CA LYS A 342 -2.72 4.78 -13.06
C LYS A 342 -3.84 5.72 -12.62
N PHE A 343 -4.79 5.21 -11.85
CA PHE A 343 -5.83 6.02 -11.22
C PHE A 343 -5.21 6.94 -10.15
N ASN A 344 -4.36 6.40 -9.28
CA ASN A 344 -3.68 7.19 -8.25
C ASN A 344 -2.83 8.33 -8.87
N ALA A 345 -2.17 8.06 -10.00
CA ALA A 345 -1.42 9.07 -10.75
C ALA A 345 -2.35 10.20 -11.24
N PHE A 346 -3.49 9.83 -11.84
CA PHE A 346 -4.49 10.81 -12.29
C PHE A 346 -5.01 11.65 -11.14
N GLU A 347 -5.46 11.01 -10.05
CA GLU A 347 -6.01 11.71 -8.88
C GLU A 347 -4.98 12.67 -8.26
N MET A 348 -3.76 12.19 -8.03
CA MET A 348 -2.71 12.99 -7.39
C MET A 348 -2.22 14.15 -8.25
N VAL A 349 -2.22 14.01 -9.58
CA VAL A 349 -1.76 15.06 -10.51
C VAL A 349 -2.90 16.02 -10.87
N GLU A 350 -4.02 15.50 -11.36
CA GLU A 350 -5.09 16.28 -11.99
C GLU A 350 -6.15 16.73 -10.98
N GLU A 351 -6.56 15.87 -10.05
CA GLU A 351 -7.63 16.18 -9.10
C GLU A 351 -7.10 16.96 -7.88
N LEU A 352 -6.04 16.46 -7.25
CA LEU A 352 -5.51 17.00 -6.00
C LEU A 352 -4.37 18.02 -6.23
N GLY A 353 -3.65 17.90 -7.34
CA GLY A 353 -2.46 18.72 -7.63
C GLY A 353 -1.37 18.58 -6.57
N LEU A 354 -1.16 17.36 -6.09
CA LEU A 354 -0.17 16.96 -5.08
C LEU A 354 1.04 16.24 -5.68
N SER A 355 1.01 15.94 -6.98
CA SER A 355 2.10 15.29 -7.71
C SER A 355 2.42 16.01 -9.01
N VAL A 356 3.66 15.85 -9.47
CA VAL A 356 4.13 16.32 -10.77
C VAL A 356 3.91 15.25 -11.84
N GLU A 357 3.57 15.68 -13.06
CA GLU A 357 3.42 14.83 -14.23
C GLU A 357 4.79 14.55 -14.88
N ILE A 358 5.15 13.28 -15.04
CA ILE A 358 6.21 12.85 -15.99
C ILE A 358 5.60 12.65 -17.38
N ARG A 359 4.45 11.97 -17.42
CA ARG A 359 3.68 11.66 -18.61
C ARG A 359 2.21 11.61 -18.25
N LYS A 360 1.36 12.15 -19.15
CA LYS A 360 -0.09 12.19 -18.97
C LYS A 360 -0.79 10.83 -19.15
N TYR A 361 -0.38 10.07 -20.16
CA TYR A 361 -1.03 8.81 -20.54
C TYR A 361 -0.05 7.64 -20.43
N TRP A 362 -0.43 6.62 -19.67
CA TRP A 362 0.40 5.45 -19.40
C TRP A 362 -0.16 4.22 -20.11
N ARG A 363 0.69 3.53 -20.88
CA ARG A 363 0.34 2.28 -21.58
C ARG A 363 1.18 1.12 -21.07
N GLY A 364 0.56 -0.05 -21.01
CA GLY A 364 1.13 -1.27 -20.45
C GLY A 364 0.61 -1.59 -19.05
N ASP A 365 0.77 -2.84 -18.62
CA ASP A 365 0.48 -3.27 -17.25
C ASP A 365 1.30 -4.50 -16.87
N LEU A 366 2.21 -4.35 -15.89
CA LEU A 366 3.12 -5.43 -15.50
C LEU A 366 2.43 -6.58 -14.75
N LEU A 367 1.25 -6.38 -14.18
CA LEU A 367 0.55 -7.40 -13.41
C LEU A 367 -0.19 -8.39 -14.30
N LEU A 368 -0.76 -7.91 -15.41
CA LEU A 368 -1.55 -8.74 -16.32
C LEU A 368 -0.69 -9.52 -17.32
N GLY A 369 0.62 -9.22 -17.44
CA GLY A 369 1.55 -9.91 -18.35
C GLY A 369 1.15 -9.87 -19.83
N ARG A 370 0.17 -9.03 -20.19
CA ARG A 370 -0.45 -8.95 -21.52
C ARG A 370 0.19 -7.87 -22.38
N THR A 371 0.79 -6.84 -21.79
CA THR A 371 1.39 -5.71 -22.49
C THR A 371 2.62 -5.18 -21.74
N GLU A 372 3.73 -5.03 -22.46
CA GLU A 372 4.91 -4.35 -21.93
C GLU A 372 4.59 -2.88 -21.64
N MET A 373 5.28 -2.31 -20.64
CA MET A 373 5.22 -0.88 -20.36
C MET A 373 5.84 -0.11 -21.52
N GLU A 374 5.14 0.92 -21.99
CA GLU A 374 5.67 1.81 -23.01
C GLU A 374 6.91 2.54 -22.48
N LEU A 375 7.97 2.58 -23.30
CA LEU A 375 9.22 3.25 -22.95
C LEU A 375 8.97 4.73 -22.64
N VAL A 376 9.47 5.19 -21.51
CA VAL A 376 9.53 6.60 -21.11
C VAL A 376 10.91 7.13 -21.44
N THR A 377 10.95 8.18 -22.27
CA THR A 377 12.20 8.72 -22.77
C THR A 377 12.97 9.47 -21.68
N ALA A 378 14.28 9.54 -21.82
CA ALA A 378 15.14 10.31 -20.93
C ALA A 378 14.70 11.78 -20.84
N GLU A 379 14.23 12.35 -21.95
CA GLU A 379 13.73 13.73 -22.00
C GLU A 379 12.48 13.92 -21.13
N GLU A 380 11.51 13.00 -21.19
CA GLU A 380 10.31 13.04 -20.34
C GLU A 380 10.65 12.95 -18.86
N ILE A 381 11.53 12.01 -18.51
CA ILE A 381 11.96 11.78 -17.13
C ILE A 381 12.73 12.99 -16.61
N GLU A 382 13.65 13.54 -17.40
CA GLU A 382 14.45 14.70 -17.03
C GLU A 382 13.56 15.93 -16.77
N ARG A 383 12.60 16.20 -17.66
CA ARG A 383 11.63 17.29 -17.45
C ARG A 383 10.83 17.08 -16.16
N GLY A 384 10.34 15.87 -15.92
CA GLY A 384 9.65 15.52 -14.69
C GLY A 384 10.50 15.75 -13.44
N ILE A 385 11.78 15.33 -13.46
CA ILE A 385 12.74 15.59 -12.38
C ILE A 385 12.91 17.09 -12.13
N ARG A 386 13.11 17.89 -13.17
CA ARG A 386 13.33 19.33 -13.05
C ARG A 386 12.13 20.04 -12.42
N VAL A 387 10.92 19.71 -12.87
CA VAL A 387 9.67 20.27 -12.31
C VAL A 387 9.48 19.80 -10.87
N LEU A 388 9.69 18.51 -10.60
CA LEU A 388 9.62 17.94 -9.25
C LEU A 388 10.56 18.67 -8.28
N MET A 389 11.77 19.00 -8.71
CA MET A 389 12.81 19.61 -7.89
C MET A 389 12.74 21.14 -7.78
N GLU A 390 11.81 21.78 -8.49
CA GLU A 390 11.60 23.23 -8.45
C GLU A 390 11.24 23.70 -7.03
N GLN A 391 12.01 24.64 -6.48
CA GLN A 391 11.79 25.17 -5.14
C GLN A 391 10.64 26.18 -5.14
N GLY A 392 9.81 26.15 -4.09
CA GLY A 392 8.70 27.09 -3.92
C GLY A 392 7.49 26.84 -4.83
N SER A 393 7.46 25.72 -5.56
CA SER A 393 6.31 25.32 -6.39
C SER A 393 5.05 25.12 -5.55
N ASP A 394 3.89 25.29 -6.17
CA ASP A 394 2.60 25.15 -5.47
C ASP A 394 2.34 23.70 -5.04
N VAL A 395 2.80 22.71 -5.80
CA VAL A 395 2.76 21.28 -5.41
C VAL A 395 3.46 21.07 -4.06
N ARG A 396 4.67 21.62 -3.88
CA ARG A 396 5.41 21.51 -2.60
C ARG A 396 4.67 22.16 -1.43
N LYS A 397 4.01 23.30 -1.66
CA LYS A 397 3.23 23.97 -0.60
C LYS A 397 2.04 23.10 -0.19
N ARG A 398 1.27 22.60 -1.18
CA ARG A 398 0.11 21.73 -0.93
C ARG A 398 0.51 20.42 -0.25
N VAL A 399 1.60 19.78 -0.69
CA VAL A 399 2.10 18.56 -0.04
C VAL A 399 2.49 18.81 1.41
N LYS A 400 3.13 19.94 1.73
CA LYS A 400 3.42 20.31 3.13
C LYS A 400 2.16 20.55 3.95
N GLU A 401 1.14 21.18 3.37
CA GLU A 401 -0.15 21.39 4.04
C GLU A 401 -0.86 20.05 4.31
N ILE A 402 -0.88 19.14 3.34
CA ILE A 402 -1.46 17.80 3.50
C ILE A 402 -0.66 16.98 4.52
N SER A 403 0.68 17.03 4.51
CA SER A 403 1.54 16.39 5.52
C SER A 403 1.15 16.78 6.95
N GLN A 404 0.95 18.08 7.20
CA GLN A 404 0.47 18.55 8.50
C GLN A 404 -0.89 17.97 8.86
N LYS A 405 -1.81 17.89 7.90
CA LYS A 405 -3.14 17.29 8.11
C LYS A 405 -3.07 15.79 8.35
N CYS A 406 -2.16 15.05 7.70
CA CYS A 406 -1.90 13.65 7.97
C CYS A 406 -1.54 13.41 9.44
N HIS A 407 -0.65 14.24 10.01
CA HIS A 407 -0.31 14.15 11.43
C HIS A 407 -1.50 14.50 12.34
N VAL A 408 -2.19 15.61 12.05
CA VAL A 408 -3.35 16.06 12.85
C VAL A 408 -4.50 15.05 12.83
N ALA A 409 -4.75 14.38 11.70
CA ALA A 409 -5.81 13.38 11.56
C ALA A 409 -5.66 12.20 12.53
N LEU A 410 -4.43 11.87 12.94
CA LEU A 410 -4.13 10.81 13.89
C LEU A 410 -4.11 11.26 15.36
N MET A 411 -4.08 12.57 15.63
CA MET A 411 -4.08 13.10 17.00
C MET A 411 -5.44 12.93 17.70
N ASP A 412 -5.49 13.18 19.01
CA ASP A 412 -6.77 13.26 19.72
C ASP A 412 -7.69 14.34 19.12
N GLY A 413 -8.90 13.93 18.72
CA GLY A 413 -9.84 14.78 18.01
C GLY A 413 -9.59 14.90 16.50
N GLY A 414 -8.55 14.24 15.97
CA GLY A 414 -8.28 14.13 14.54
C GLY A 414 -9.32 13.30 13.81
N SER A 415 -9.53 13.60 12.52
CA SER A 415 -10.55 12.99 11.66
C SER A 415 -10.46 11.46 11.63
N SER A 416 -9.26 10.91 11.43
CA SER A 416 -9.04 9.47 11.35
C SER A 416 -9.19 8.75 12.68
N ARG A 417 -8.77 9.38 13.78
CA ARG A 417 -8.97 8.81 15.12
C ARG A 417 -10.44 8.79 15.51
N ILE A 418 -11.21 9.82 15.13
CA ILE A 418 -12.67 9.85 15.30
C ILE A 418 -13.32 8.72 14.49
N ALA A 419 -12.94 8.56 13.22
CA ALA A 419 -13.46 7.49 12.36
C ALA A 419 -13.14 6.09 12.92
N LEU A 420 -11.92 5.89 13.44
CA LEU A 420 -11.51 4.62 14.07
C LEU A 420 -12.34 4.30 15.32
N ARG A 421 -12.56 5.29 16.20
CA ARG A 421 -13.43 5.14 17.38
C ARG A 421 -14.86 4.82 17.00
N LYS A 422 -15.37 5.47 15.95
CA LYS A 422 -16.71 5.21 15.44
C LYS A 422 -16.84 3.79 14.89
N PHE A 423 -15.85 3.32 14.13
CA PHE A 423 -15.77 1.91 13.71
C PHE A 423 -15.82 0.95 14.90
N LEU A 424 -15.04 1.18 15.96
CA LEU A 424 -15.04 0.31 17.14
C LEU A 424 -16.37 0.31 17.91
N GLN A 425 -17.04 1.46 17.95
CA GLN A 425 -18.39 1.56 18.50
C GLN A 425 -19.38 0.73 17.67
N ASP A 426 -19.34 0.85 16.34
CA ASP A 426 -20.22 0.09 15.44
C ASP A 426 -19.93 -1.41 15.49
N VAL A 427 -18.65 -1.81 15.60
CA VAL A 427 -18.28 -3.20 15.88
C VAL A 427 -18.93 -3.68 17.18
N SER A 428 -18.80 -2.91 18.26
CA SER A 428 -19.39 -3.28 19.57
C SER A 428 -20.90 -3.45 19.50
N ASP A 429 -21.59 -2.56 18.77
CA ASP A 429 -23.04 -2.56 18.62
C ASP A 429 -23.55 -3.72 17.74
N ASN A 430 -22.71 -4.22 16.84
CA ASN A 430 -23.02 -5.37 15.98
C ASN A 430 -22.80 -6.73 16.68
N ILE A 431 -22.22 -6.76 17.88
CA ILE A 431 -22.05 -8.02 18.61
C ILE A 431 -23.36 -8.39 19.30
N ALA A 432 -24.08 -9.36 18.73
CA ALA A 432 -25.45 -9.73 19.07
C ALA A 432 -25.75 -10.05 20.56
#